data_AF-A0AA36C8S4-F1
#
_entry.id   AF-A0AA36C8S4-F1
#
_cell.length_a   1.000
_cell.length_b   1.000
_cell.length_c   1.000
_cell.angle_alpha   90.00
_cell.angle_beta   90.00
_cell.angle_gamma   90.00
#
_symmetry.space_group_name_H-M   'P 1'
#
loop_
_entity.id
_entity.type
_entity.pdbx_description
1 polymer ?
#
loop_
_entity_poly.entity_id
_entity_poly.type
_entity_poly.pdbx_seq_one_letter_code
_entity_poly.pdbx_strand_id
1 'polypeptide(L)'
;MERATVEQFLATLTNSETLLMPGGYHHNCAAKQPSSYFSRLTRWGGGKCETGKWRHGICIWGIEDLPWLRNISSRWLMINKFIPDFDFLSIHCLSESIYNRTHMGPDFVDLERLGKHSMVYYNDVVKKKPGFNAATFTCNITFPQP
;
A
#
# COMPACT_ATOMS: atom_id res chain seq x y z
N MET A 1 -8.17 1.36 26.87
CA MET A 1 -8.54 1.22 25.44
C MET A 1 -8.32 2.59 24.80
N GLU A 2 -7.07 2.92 24.46
CA GLU A 2 -6.78 4.11 23.65
C GLU A 2 -7.39 3.88 22.27
N ARG A 3 -8.27 4.80 21.84
CA ARG A 3 -8.95 4.68 20.55
C ARG A 3 -7.91 4.73 19.43
N ALA A 4 -8.04 3.85 18.43
CA ALA A 4 -7.22 3.83 17.21
C ALA A 4 -7.61 4.98 16.27
N THR A 5 -7.54 6.22 16.77
CA THR A 5 -7.99 7.44 16.08
C THR A 5 -7.27 7.64 14.76
N VAL A 6 -5.98 7.33 14.70
CA VAL A 6 -5.15 7.50 13.49
C VAL A 6 -5.59 6.55 12.36
N GLU A 7 -6.02 5.33 12.69
CA GLU A 7 -6.46 4.34 11.69
C GLU A 7 -7.74 4.77 10.99
N GLN A 8 -8.61 5.49 11.70
CA GLN A 8 -9.88 5.98 11.17
C GLN A 8 -9.76 7.38 10.59
N PHE A 9 -9.02 8.29 11.24
CA PHE A 9 -8.99 9.71 10.88
C PHE A 9 -8.52 9.95 9.45
N LEU A 10 -7.37 9.40 9.05
CA LEU A 10 -6.84 9.61 7.69
C LEU A 10 -7.73 8.96 6.63
N ALA A 11 -8.22 7.74 6.90
CA ALA A 11 -9.14 7.07 6.00
C ALA A 11 -10.44 7.88 5.79
N THR A 12 -11.01 8.40 6.88
CA THR A 12 -12.20 9.27 6.83
C THR A 12 -11.91 10.58 6.09
N LEU A 13 -10.77 11.21 6.36
CA LEU A 13 -10.38 12.48 5.74
C LEU A 13 -10.22 12.32 4.21
N THR A 14 -9.57 11.25 3.77
CA THR A 14 -9.36 10.99 2.33
C THR A 14 -10.63 10.61 1.58
N ASN A 15 -11.65 10.15 2.29
CA ASN A 15 -12.85 9.58 1.69
C ASN A 15 -14.09 10.49 1.84
N SER A 16 -13.91 11.69 2.38
CA SER A 16 -15.00 12.63 2.63
C SER A 16 -15.28 13.49 1.39
N GLU A 17 -16.49 13.36 0.84
CA GLU A 17 -16.95 14.20 -0.28
C GLU A 17 -17.20 15.65 0.13
N THR A 18 -17.59 15.90 1.39
CA THR A 18 -17.87 17.25 1.86
C THR A 18 -16.62 18.12 1.92
N LEU A 19 -15.45 17.50 2.14
CA LEU A 19 -14.19 18.21 2.30
C LEU A 19 -13.49 18.48 0.95
N LEU A 20 -13.85 17.74 -0.12
CA LEU A 20 -13.23 17.83 -1.45
C LEU A 20 -11.69 17.95 -1.40
N MET A 21 -11.07 17.17 -0.50
CA MET A 21 -9.64 17.28 -0.24
C MET A 21 -8.83 16.90 -1.48
N PRO A 22 -7.81 17.68 -1.88
CA PRO A 22 -6.93 17.30 -2.97
C PRO A 22 -6.25 15.95 -2.67
N GLY A 23 -6.34 15.00 -3.60
CA GLY A 23 -5.83 13.64 -3.41
C GLY A 23 -6.79 12.69 -2.67
N GLY A 24 -7.98 13.17 -2.27
CA GLY A 24 -9.06 12.33 -1.76
C GLY A 24 -9.71 11.48 -2.86
N TYR A 25 -10.60 10.58 -2.46
CA TYR A 25 -11.36 9.72 -3.36
C TYR A 25 -12.79 9.49 -2.88
N HIS A 26 -13.65 9.00 -3.76
CA HIS A 26 -15.07 8.79 -3.46
C HIS A 26 -15.31 7.51 -2.65
N HIS A 27 -16.27 7.54 -1.71
CA HIS A 27 -16.55 6.41 -0.81
C HIS A 27 -16.93 5.10 -1.48
N ASN A 28 -17.65 5.15 -2.60
CA ASN A 28 -17.90 4.00 -3.48
C ASN A 28 -16.63 3.24 -3.92
N CYS A 29 -15.45 3.88 -3.97
CA CYS A 29 -14.20 3.19 -4.25
C CYS A 29 -13.60 2.48 -3.03
N ALA A 30 -13.92 2.89 -1.80
CA ALA A 30 -13.38 2.29 -0.59
C ALA A 30 -13.82 0.83 -0.42
N ALA A 31 -15.11 0.55 -0.66
CA ALA A 31 -15.68 -0.79 -0.50
C ALA A 31 -15.17 -1.80 -1.55
N LYS A 32 -14.82 -1.33 -2.76
CA LYS A 32 -14.30 -2.18 -3.83
C LYS A 32 -12.81 -2.47 -3.71
N GLN A 33 -12.12 -1.83 -2.75
CA GLN A 33 -10.67 -1.89 -2.61
C GLN A 33 -10.19 -1.93 -1.14
N PRO A 34 -10.59 -2.93 -0.34
CA PRO A 34 -10.17 -3.05 1.06
C PRO A 34 -8.65 -3.18 1.24
N SER A 35 -7.90 -3.53 0.18
CA SER A 35 -6.44 -3.72 0.19
C SER A 35 -5.63 -2.63 -0.52
N SER A 36 -6.24 -1.51 -0.96
CA SER A 36 -5.58 -0.50 -1.79
C SER A 36 -4.67 0.49 -1.06
N TYR A 37 -3.99 0.06 -0.02
CA TYR A 37 -2.88 0.83 0.53
C TYR A 37 -1.59 0.38 -0.13
N PHE A 38 -1.16 0.97 -1.24
CA PHE A 38 0.18 0.70 -1.79
C PHE A 38 1.31 1.15 -0.84
N SER A 39 0.98 1.88 0.22
CA SER A 39 1.96 2.47 1.13
C SER A 39 2.71 1.44 1.98
N ARG A 40 2.04 0.45 2.57
CA ARG A 40 2.66 -0.43 3.59
C ARG A 40 2.16 -1.87 3.58
N LEU A 41 3.05 -2.80 3.24
CA LEU A 41 2.84 -4.23 3.42
C LEU A 41 2.98 -4.60 4.90
N THR A 42 1.96 -5.21 5.49
CA THR A 42 2.02 -5.81 6.82
C THR A 42 1.35 -7.19 6.79
N ARG A 43 2.02 -8.20 7.33
CA ARG A 43 1.46 -9.54 7.46
C ARG A 43 0.92 -9.74 8.88
N TRP A 44 -0.40 -9.88 8.97
CA TRP A 44 -1.14 -10.07 10.22
C TRP A 44 -1.34 -11.56 10.52
N GLY A 45 -1.58 -11.90 11.79
CA GLY A 45 -1.77 -13.27 12.27
C GLY A 45 -2.85 -14.02 11.49
N GLY A 46 -2.48 -15.18 10.93
CA GLY A 46 -3.35 -16.01 10.07
C GLY A 46 -2.68 -16.46 8.77
N GLY A 47 -1.58 -15.81 8.34
CA GLY A 47 -0.76 -16.23 7.19
C GLY A 47 0.54 -16.93 7.59
N LYS A 48 1.20 -17.59 6.63
CA LYS A 48 2.54 -18.17 6.82
C LYS A 48 3.56 -17.05 7.08
N CYS A 49 4.27 -17.09 8.20
CA CYS A 49 5.39 -16.20 8.52
C CYS A 49 6.63 -17.10 8.54
N GLU A 50 7.55 -16.95 7.60
CA GLU A 50 8.64 -17.93 7.43
C GLU A 50 9.54 -17.97 8.67
N THR A 51 9.71 -16.82 9.34
CA THR A 51 10.45 -16.69 10.60
C THR A 51 9.76 -17.31 11.80
N GLY A 52 8.45 -17.52 11.72
CA GLY A 52 7.60 -17.86 12.87
C GLY A 52 7.58 -16.80 13.97
N LYS A 53 8.17 -15.61 13.76
CA LYS A 53 8.26 -14.54 14.77
C LYS A 53 7.13 -13.55 14.61
N TRP A 54 6.38 -13.38 15.70
CA TRP A 54 5.24 -12.49 15.76
C TRP A 54 5.40 -11.51 16.91
N ARG A 55 5.04 -10.25 16.68
CA ARG A 55 4.96 -9.23 17.74
C ARG A 55 3.69 -8.41 17.54
N HIS A 56 2.83 -8.43 18.55
CA HIS A 56 1.51 -7.76 18.53
C HIS A 56 0.66 -8.16 17.30
N GLY A 57 0.70 -9.44 16.93
CA GLY A 57 -0.08 -9.97 15.80
C GLY A 57 0.50 -9.65 14.40
N ILE A 58 1.70 -9.07 14.33
CA ILE A 58 2.40 -8.75 13.07
C ILE A 58 3.63 -9.64 12.92
N CYS A 59 3.82 -10.22 11.74
CA CYS A 59 5.01 -11.00 11.39
C CYS A 59 6.24 -10.08 11.34
N ILE A 60 7.31 -10.51 12.00
CA ILE A 60 8.63 -9.86 11.88
C ILE A 60 9.34 -10.54 10.72
N TRP A 61 9.72 -9.76 9.72
CA TRP A 61 10.42 -10.24 8.53
C TRP A 61 11.87 -10.58 8.85
N GLY A 62 12.34 -11.67 8.26
CA GLY A 62 13.74 -12.11 8.30
C GLY A 62 14.28 -12.44 6.91
N ILE A 63 15.49 -12.98 6.85
CA ILE A 63 16.16 -13.35 5.60
C ILE A 63 15.37 -14.41 4.81
N GLU A 64 14.69 -15.31 5.50
CA GLU A 64 13.84 -16.37 4.96
C GLU A 64 12.62 -15.83 4.19
N ASP A 65 12.15 -14.63 4.51
CA ASP A 65 11.03 -14.00 3.82
C ASP A 65 11.49 -13.23 2.56
N LEU A 66 12.78 -12.93 2.41
CA LEU A 66 13.29 -12.09 1.31
C LEU A 66 12.97 -12.62 -0.10
N PRO A 67 13.01 -13.94 -0.40
CA PRO A 67 12.64 -14.44 -1.73
C PRO A 67 11.19 -14.12 -2.08
N TRP A 68 10.28 -14.23 -1.11
CA TRP A 68 8.87 -13.86 -1.30
C TRP A 68 8.71 -12.33 -1.41
N LEU A 69 9.40 -11.58 -0.54
CA LEU A 69 9.37 -10.11 -0.56
C LEU A 69 9.89 -9.55 -1.88
N ARG A 70 10.92 -10.14 -2.49
CA ARG A 70 11.45 -9.70 -3.79
C ARG A 70 10.41 -9.78 -4.90
N ASN A 71 9.54 -10.79 -4.89
CA ASN A 71 8.50 -10.96 -5.91
C ASN A 71 7.29 -10.04 -5.72
N ILE A 72 6.99 -9.64 -4.47
CA ILE A 72 5.81 -8.82 -4.16
C ILE A 72 6.14 -7.34 -3.90
N SER A 73 7.41 -7.00 -3.70
CA SER A 73 7.87 -5.67 -3.29
C SER A 73 7.62 -4.58 -4.34
N SER A 74 7.35 -4.92 -5.59
CA SER A 74 6.87 -3.95 -6.60
C SER A 74 5.45 -3.43 -6.32
N ARG A 75 4.69 -4.10 -5.43
CA ARG A 75 3.30 -3.76 -5.13
C ARG A 75 3.15 -2.75 -3.99
N TRP A 76 4.12 -2.68 -3.09
CA TRP A 76 4.05 -1.88 -1.87
C TRP A 76 5.33 -1.03 -1.70
N LEU A 77 5.20 0.22 -1.27
CA LEU A 77 6.34 1.13 -1.09
C LEU A 77 7.15 0.82 0.16
N MET A 78 6.48 0.43 1.23
CA MET A 78 7.10 0.14 2.52
C MET A 78 6.67 -1.24 3.00
N ILE A 79 7.51 -1.87 3.80
CA ILE A 79 7.29 -3.19 4.35
C ILE A 79 7.45 -3.11 5.87
N ASN A 80 6.56 -3.75 6.61
CA ASN A 80 6.57 -3.78 8.07
C ASN A 80 6.25 -5.19 8.60
N LYS A 81 6.98 -5.75 9.57
CA LYS A 81 7.98 -5.11 10.45
C LYS A 81 9.36 -5.76 10.34
N PHE A 82 10.42 -4.96 10.28
CA PHE A 82 11.80 -5.40 10.52
C PHE A 82 12.24 -4.98 11.91
N ILE A 83 13.08 -5.79 12.57
CA ILE A 83 13.67 -5.47 13.87
C ILE A 83 15.16 -5.78 13.80
N PRO A 84 16.05 -4.78 13.92
CA PRO A 84 17.50 -4.98 13.83
C PRO A 84 18.04 -6.03 14.82
N ASP A 85 17.51 -6.03 16.06
CA ASP A 85 17.91 -6.99 17.10
C ASP A 85 17.49 -8.45 16.78
N PHE A 86 16.51 -8.64 15.88
CA PHE A 86 16.07 -9.96 15.45
C PHE A 86 16.89 -10.45 14.26
N ASP A 87 16.92 -9.67 13.18
CA ASP A 87 17.64 -10.03 11.96
C ASP A 87 18.09 -8.76 11.22
N PHE A 88 19.32 -8.32 11.51
CA PHE A 88 19.94 -7.20 10.81
C PHE A 88 20.31 -7.53 9.36
N LEU A 89 20.61 -8.80 9.07
CA LEU A 89 21.03 -9.23 7.74
C LEU A 89 19.89 -9.07 6.72
N SER A 90 18.65 -9.36 7.13
CA SER A 90 17.46 -9.11 6.31
C SER A 90 17.34 -7.65 5.86
N ILE A 91 17.62 -6.71 6.78
CA ILE A 91 17.61 -5.26 6.52
C ILE A 91 18.75 -4.89 5.57
N HIS A 92 19.95 -5.41 5.83
CA HIS A 92 21.13 -5.17 4.99
C HIS A 92 20.89 -5.64 3.55
N CYS A 93 20.47 -6.89 3.34
CA CYS A 93 20.21 -7.43 2.01
C CYS A 93 19.08 -6.68 1.28
N LEU A 94 18.01 -6.28 1.99
CA LEU A 94 16.96 -5.46 1.39
C LEU A 94 17.50 -4.08 0.98
N SER A 95 18.34 -3.46 1.80
CA SER A 95 18.94 -2.16 1.51
C SER A 95 19.88 -2.21 0.30
N GLU A 96 20.71 -3.25 0.20
CA GLU A 96 21.61 -3.48 -0.94
C GLU A 96 20.81 -3.77 -2.21
N SER A 97 19.73 -4.55 -2.10
CA SER A 97 18.81 -4.79 -3.21
C SER A 97 18.20 -3.49 -3.73
N ILE A 98 17.71 -2.61 -2.85
CA ILE A 98 17.19 -1.29 -3.25
C ILE A 98 18.30 -0.43 -3.87
N TYR A 99 19.50 -0.43 -3.31
CA TYR A 99 20.65 0.29 -3.85
C TYR A 99 21.00 -0.19 -5.28
N ASN A 100 21.06 -1.50 -5.50
CA ASN A 100 21.34 -2.08 -6.82
C ASN A 100 20.24 -1.73 -7.82
N ARG A 101 18.96 -1.79 -7.41
CA ARG A 101 17.82 -1.41 -8.27
C ARG A 101 17.84 0.07 -8.67
N THR A 102 18.34 0.94 -7.79
CA THR A 102 18.40 2.39 -8.06
C THR A 102 19.59 2.79 -8.93
N HIS A 103 20.69 2.04 -8.91
CA HIS A 103 21.95 2.41 -9.59
C HIS A 103 22.30 1.56 -10.83
N MET A 104 21.79 0.33 -10.95
CA MET A 104 22.25 -0.63 -11.99
C MET A 104 21.28 -0.86 -13.17
N GLY A 105 20.19 -0.13 -13.30
CA GLY A 105 19.30 -0.26 -14.47
C GLY A 105 17.85 0.14 -14.20
N PRO A 106 16.97 0.13 -15.21
CA PRO A 106 15.68 0.79 -15.14
C PRO A 106 14.64 -0.10 -14.45
N ASP A 107 14.77 -0.28 -13.14
CA ASP A 107 13.70 -0.85 -12.33
C ASP A 107 12.64 0.22 -12.10
N PHE A 108 11.79 0.38 -13.10
CA PHE A 108 10.70 1.34 -13.05
C PHE A 108 9.65 0.89 -12.04
N VAL A 109 9.19 1.85 -11.25
CA VAL A 109 7.93 1.70 -10.52
C VAL A 109 6.83 1.49 -11.56
N ASP A 110 5.99 0.47 -11.37
CA ASP A 110 4.86 0.19 -12.26
C ASP A 110 3.82 1.33 -12.15
N LEU A 111 3.98 2.33 -13.02
CA LEU A 111 3.13 3.51 -13.09
C LEU A 111 1.73 3.17 -13.60
N GLU A 112 1.56 2.12 -14.40
CA GLU A 112 0.25 1.71 -14.89
C GLU A 112 -0.59 1.18 -13.72
N ARG A 113 0.01 0.34 -12.88
CA ARG A 113 -0.64 -0.17 -11.66
C ARG A 113 -0.92 0.96 -10.66
N LEU A 114 0.02 1.88 -10.47
CA LEU A 114 -0.23 3.06 -9.62
C LEU A 114 -1.34 3.95 -10.16
N GLY A 115 -1.43 4.12 -11.49
CA GLY A 115 -2.51 4.85 -12.15
C GLY A 115 -3.90 4.27 -11.90
N LYS A 116 -3.99 2.96 -11.68
CA LYS A 116 -5.24 2.26 -11.37
C LYS A 116 -5.67 2.38 -9.90
N HIS A 117 -4.90 3.00 -9.01
CA HIS A 117 -5.35 3.21 -7.62
C HIS A 117 -6.58 4.11 -7.55
N SER A 118 -7.50 3.83 -6.61
CA SER A 118 -8.72 4.62 -6.35
C SER A 118 -8.45 6.13 -6.26
N MET A 119 -7.44 6.53 -5.49
CA MET A 119 -7.02 7.92 -5.35
C MET A 119 -6.57 8.53 -6.67
N VAL A 120 -5.70 7.86 -7.41
CA VAL A 120 -5.13 8.39 -8.66
C VAL A 120 -6.20 8.46 -9.74
N TYR A 121 -6.95 7.37 -9.92
CA TYR A 121 -8.04 7.27 -10.89
C TYR A 121 -9.12 8.33 -10.66
N TYR A 122 -9.58 8.50 -9.42
CA TYR A 122 -10.60 9.49 -9.10
C TYR A 122 -10.12 10.91 -9.42
N ASN A 123 -8.90 11.27 -8.96
CA ASN A 123 -8.35 12.61 -9.20
C ASN A 123 -8.08 12.87 -10.69
N ASP A 124 -7.71 11.85 -11.47
CA ASP A 124 -7.55 11.97 -12.92
C ASP A 124 -8.89 12.29 -13.63
N VAL A 125 -9.98 11.62 -13.22
CA VAL A 125 -11.32 11.86 -13.77
C VAL A 125 -11.85 13.25 -13.38
N VAL A 126 -11.66 13.66 -12.12
CA VAL A 126 -12.10 14.99 -11.62
C VAL A 126 -11.37 16.11 -12.36
N LYS A 127 -10.05 15.98 -12.55
CA LYS A 127 -9.25 17.00 -13.26
C LYS A 127 -9.61 17.12 -14.75
N LYS A 128 -10.04 16.02 -15.38
CA LYS A 128 -10.36 15.97 -16.81
C LYS A 128 -11.77 16.43 -17.15
N LYS A 129 -12.69 16.54 -16.19
CA LYS A 129 -14.10 16.92 -16.44
C LYS A 129 -14.50 18.21 -15.70
N PRO A 130 -14.49 19.38 -16.36
CA PRO A 130 -15.11 20.57 -15.79
C PRO A 130 -16.62 20.33 -15.60
N GLY A 131 -17.13 20.52 -14.38
CA GLY A 131 -18.54 20.23 -14.02
C GLY A 131 -18.80 18.82 -13.48
N PHE A 132 -17.76 18.13 -12.98
CA PHE A 132 -17.88 16.80 -12.39
C PHE A 132 -18.89 16.76 -11.23
N ASN A 133 -19.90 15.90 -11.34
CA ASN A 133 -20.85 15.62 -10.27
C ASN A 133 -20.47 14.32 -9.54
N ALA A 134 -20.00 14.45 -8.30
CA ALA A 134 -19.61 13.33 -7.44
C ALA A 134 -20.72 12.29 -7.29
N ALA A 135 -21.99 12.70 -7.21
CA ALA A 135 -23.13 11.80 -6.99
C ALA A 135 -23.35 10.78 -8.12
N THR A 136 -22.81 11.04 -9.31
CA THR A 136 -22.93 10.14 -10.48
C THR A 136 -21.69 9.26 -10.70
N PHE A 137 -20.67 9.40 -9.86
CA PHE A 137 -19.40 8.70 -10.04
C PHE A 137 -19.50 7.22 -9.67
N THR A 138 -19.13 6.36 -10.62
CA THR A 138 -19.03 4.91 -10.42
C THR A 138 -17.58 4.46 -10.46
N CYS A 139 -17.16 3.75 -9.41
CA CYS A 139 -15.81 3.21 -9.30
C CYS A 139 -15.70 1.88 -10.06
N ASN A 140 -15.16 1.91 -11.29
CA ASN A 140 -14.97 0.71 -12.14
C ASN A 140 -13.49 0.39 -12.28
N ILE A 141 -12.85 0.02 -11.16
CA ILE A 141 -11.45 -0.38 -11.13
C ILE A 141 -11.37 -1.89 -10.92
N THR A 142 -10.72 -2.58 -11.84
CA THR A 142 -10.36 -3.99 -11.70
C THR A 142 -8.86 -4.09 -11.40
N PHE A 143 -8.51 -4.77 -10.32
CA PHE A 143 -7.12 -5.14 -10.06
C PHE A 143 -6.93 -6.60 -10.44
N PRO A 144 -5.77 -6.96 -11.03
CA PRO A 144 -5.38 -8.36 -11.07
C PRO A 144 -5.35 -8.87 -9.62
N GLN A 145 -6.13 -9.91 -9.34
CA GLN A 145 -6.07 -10.67 -8.09
C GLN A 145 -4.66 -11.29 -7.96
N PRO A 146 -4.15 -11.46 -6.72
CA PRO A 146 -2.82 -12.00 -6.48
C PRO A 146 -2.64 -13.43 -7.00
#